data_AF-K4LXJ4-F1
#
_entry.id   AF-K4LXJ4-F1
#
_cell.length_a   1.000
_cell.length_b   1.000
_cell.length_c   1.000
_cell.angle_alpha   90.00
_cell.angle_beta   90.00
_cell.angle_gamma   90.00
#
_symmetry.space_group_name_H-M   'P 1'
#
loop_
_entity.id
_entity.type
_entity.pdbx_description
1 polymer ?
#
loop_
_entity_poly.entity_id
_entity_poly.type
_entity_poly.pdbx_seq_one_letter_code
_entity_poly.pdbx_strand_id
1 'polypeptide(L)'
;MFGSLLPDCCPKQKCADVMERQEDDKLVLYRGHQLIVLGSYAAEIWHLCDGKHTVNDMVELVINNYAVPREKAYEEISDFLNQLAGKGLVKL
;
A
#
# COMPACT_ATOMS: atom_id res chain seq x y z
N MET A 1 -9.02 -0.13 -18.42
CA MET A 1 -8.18 1.07 -18.21
C MET A 1 -8.04 1.23 -16.72
N PHE A 2 -6.92 0.79 -16.15
CA PHE A 2 -6.62 1.01 -14.74
C PHE A 2 -6.29 2.50 -14.59
N GLY A 3 -7.02 3.19 -13.72
CA GLY A 3 -6.84 4.62 -13.50
C GLY A 3 -5.39 4.88 -13.12
N SER A 4 -4.72 5.72 -13.89
CA SER A 4 -3.37 6.19 -13.58
C SER A 4 -3.43 6.88 -12.22
N LEU A 5 -3.00 6.18 -11.17
CA LEU A 5 -2.62 6.79 -9.90
C LEU A 5 -1.65 7.91 -10.22
N LEU A 6 -1.88 9.11 -9.69
CA LEU A 6 -0.95 10.21 -9.89
C LEU A 6 0.29 9.95 -9.03
N PRO A 7 1.51 10.17 -9.55
CA PRO A 7 2.75 9.97 -8.78
C PRO A 7 2.79 10.82 -7.49
N ASP A 8 2.13 11.98 -7.52
CA ASP A 8 2.05 12.95 -6.41
C ASP A 8 0.87 12.68 -5.46
N CYS A 9 0.08 11.63 -5.71
CA CYS A 9 -0.98 11.21 -4.79
C CYS A 9 -0.35 10.75 -3.47
N CYS A 10 -0.93 11.17 -2.35
CA CYS A 10 -0.55 10.71 -1.01
C CYS A 10 -1.63 9.75 -0.48
N PRO A 11 -1.44 8.43 -0.63
CA PRO A 11 -2.45 7.46 -0.20
C PRO A 11 -2.62 7.53 1.32
N LYS A 12 -3.86 7.49 1.78
CA LYS A 12 -4.18 7.54 3.22
C LYS A 12 -5.03 6.34 3.65
N GLN A 13 -4.54 5.60 4.64
CA GLN A 13 -5.28 4.54 5.31
C GLN A 13 -6.59 5.05 5.91
N LYS A 14 -7.64 4.24 5.80
CA LYS A 14 -8.90 4.44 6.53
C LYS A 14 -8.86 3.64 7.84
N CYS A 15 -8.11 4.15 8.81
CA CYS A 15 -7.91 3.48 10.11
C CYS A 15 -9.17 3.34 10.97
N ALA A 16 -10.27 4.04 10.66
CA ALA A 16 -11.47 4.03 11.51
C ALA A 16 -12.15 2.65 11.64
N ASP A 17 -11.96 1.77 10.64
CA ASP A 17 -12.60 0.44 10.58
C ASP A 17 -11.60 -0.71 10.39
N VAL A 18 -10.29 -0.43 10.48
CA VAL A 18 -9.24 -1.42 10.20
C VAL A 18 -8.45 -1.66 11.47
N MET A 19 -8.51 -2.90 11.98
CA MET A 19 -7.64 -3.39 13.04
C MET A 19 -6.42 -4.05 12.42
N GLU A 20 -5.23 -3.73 12.93
CA GLU A 20 -3.97 -4.25 12.43
C GLU A 20 -3.38 -5.21 13.46
N ARG A 21 -2.87 -6.36 13.01
CA ARG A 21 -2.18 -7.33 13.84
C ARG A 21 -0.91 -7.79 13.15
N GLN A 22 0.22 -7.54 13.77
CA GLN A 22 1.50 -8.09 13.32
C GLN A 22 1.60 -9.55 13.78
N GLU A 23 1.86 -10.47 12.83
CA GLU A 23 2.14 -11.88 13.10
C GLU A 23 3.41 -12.29 12.36
N ASP A 24 4.49 -12.55 13.10
CA ASP A 24 5.82 -12.87 12.57
C ASP A 24 6.19 -11.92 11.41
N ASP A 25 6.34 -12.45 10.19
CA ASP A 25 6.73 -11.71 8.98
C ASP A 25 5.56 -11.09 8.19
N LYS A 26 4.34 -11.10 8.73
CA LYS A 26 3.12 -10.67 8.03
C LYS A 26 2.30 -9.70 8.84
N LEU A 27 1.63 -8.79 8.15
CA LEU A 27 0.65 -7.89 8.73
C LEU A 27 -0.76 -8.35 8.36
N VAL A 28 -1.59 -8.59 9.36
CA VAL A 28 -2.98 -8.99 9.17
C VAL A 28 -3.89 -7.80 9.44
N LEU A 29 -4.67 -7.41 8.44
CA LEU A 29 -5.68 -6.35 8.54
C LEU A 29 -7.06 -6.98 8.67
N TYR A 30 -7.78 -6.57 9.72
CA TYR A 30 -9.16 -6.96 10.01
C TYR A 30 -10.09 -5.78 9.74
N ARG A 31 -11.06 -5.97 8.86
CA ARG A 31 -12.13 -5.00 8.59
C ARG A 31 -13.47 -5.70 8.55
N GLY A 32 -14.22 -5.61 9.66
CA GLY A 32 -15.47 -6.36 9.81
C GLY A 32 -15.24 -7.86 9.65
N HIS A 33 -15.81 -8.47 8.61
CA HIS A 33 -15.64 -9.89 8.27
C HIS A 33 -14.54 -10.16 7.22
N GLN A 34 -13.82 -9.12 6.77
CA GLN A 34 -12.73 -9.27 5.82
C GLN A 34 -11.39 -9.34 6.54
N LEU A 35 -10.59 -10.32 6.14
CA LEU A 35 -9.21 -10.50 6.58
C LEU A 35 -8.31 -10.34 5.36
N ILE A 36 -7.37 -9.40 5.44
CA ILE A 36 -6.34 -9.19 4.42
C ILE A 36 -4.99 -9.50 5.06
N VAL A 37 -4.25 -10.44 4.47
CA VAL A 37 -2.89 -10.75 4.90
C VAL A 37 -1.92 -10.06 3.96
N LEU A 38 -1.06 -9.22 4.51
CA LEU A 38 0.01 -8.54 3.82
C LEU A 38 1.33 -9.22 4.19
N GLY A 39 2.16 -9.52 3.19
CA GLY A 39 3.55 -9.89 3.43
C GLY A 39 4.37 -8.68 3.89
N SER A 40 5.61 -8.90 4.30
CA SER A 40 6.51 -7.87 4.84
C SER A 40 6.61 -6.65 3.91
N TYR A 41 6.84 -6.89 2.62
CA TYR A 41 6.86 -5.84 1.58
C TYR A 41 5.56 -5.02 1.53
N ALA A 42 4.41 -5.69 1.48
CA ALA A 42 3.11 -5.02 1.37
C ALA A 42 2.73 -4.30 2.67
N ALA A 43 3.19 -4.78 3.82
CA ALA A 43 3.03 -4.14 5.12
C ALA A 43 3.81 -2.83 5.19
N GLU A 44 5.04 -2.78 4.66
CA GLU A 44 5.81 -1.53 4.56
C GLU A 44 5.05 -0.48 3.73
N ILE A 45 4.58 -0.85 2.54
CA ILE A 45 3.79 0.06 1.68
C ILE A 45 2.50 0.50 2.37
N TRP A 46 1.84 -0.43 3.07
CA TRP A 46 0.66 -0.10 3.87
C TRP A 46 1.00 0.98 4.90
N HIS A 47 2.07 0.84 5.69
CA HIS A 47 2.47 1.83 6.68
C HIS A 47 2.87 3.20 6.09
N LEU A 48 3.34 3.22 4.84
CA LEU A 48 3.60 4.46 4.11
C LEU A 48 2.33 5.16 3.62
N CYS A 49 1.17 4.50 3.63
CA CYS A 49 -0.12 5.10 3.28
C CYS A 49 -0.64 6.03 4.40
N ASP A 50 0.17 6.97 4.89
CA ASP A 50 -0.17 7.87 5.99
C ASP A 50 -0.83 9.19 5.54
N GLY A 51 -0.97 9.37 4.22
CA GLY A 51 -1.45 10.61 3.60
C GLY A 51 -0.40 11.71 3.53
N LYS A 52 0.88 11.40 3.76
CA LYS A 52 2.02 12.32 3.63
C LYS A 52 3.02 11.85 2.58
N HIS A 53 3.30 10.55 2.54
CA HIS A 53 4.20 9.99 1.53
C HIS A 53 3.47 9.88 0.19
N THR A 54 4.15 10.31 -0.87
CA THR A 54 3.63 10.19 -2.23
C THR A 54 3.86 8.79 -2.78
N VAL A 55 3.14 8.43 -3.85
CA VAL A 55 3.42 7.19 -4.61
C VAL A 55 4.88 7.17 -5.09
N ASN A 56 5.43 8.32 -5.50
CA ASN A 56 6.84 8.42 -5.86
C ASN A 56 7.79 8.12 -4.68
N ASP A 57 7.50 8.62 -3.47
CA ASP A 57 8.31 8.31 -2.28
C ASP A 57 8.30 6.81 -1.98
N MET A 58 7.14 6.17 -2.09
CA MET A 58 7.00 4.71 -1.93
C MET A 58 7.84 3.96 -2.97
N VAL A 59 7.79 4.40 -4.24
CA VAL A 59 8.53 3.80 -5.34
C VAL A 59 10.04 3.93 -5.14
N GLU A 60 10.52 5.12 -4.76
CA GLU A 60 11.94 5.34 -4.44
C GLU A 60 12.40 4.42 -3.30
N LEU A 61 11.60 4.28 -2.23
CA LEU A 61 11.93 3.42 -1.11
C LEU A 61 12.04 1.95 -1.54
N VAL A 62 11.12 1.47 -2.39
CA VAL A 62 11.16 0.10 -2.91
C VAL A 62 12.36 -0.15 -3.82
N ILE A 63 12.68 0.78 -4.72
CA ILE A 63 13.84 0.65 -5.60
C ILE A 63 15.13 0.55 -4.78
N ASN A 64 15.25 1.38 -3.74
CA ASN A 64 16.42 1.37 -2.86
C ASN A 64 16.53 0.09 -2.01
N ASN A 65 15.41 -0.42 -1.51
CA ASN A 65 15.41 -1.61 -0.62
C ASN A 65 15.50 -2.94 -1.38
N TYR A 66 14.90 -3.03 -2.58
CA TYR A 66 14.72 -4.29 -3.31
C TYR A 66 15.44 -4.34 -4.67
N ALA A 67 16.13 -3.27 -5.07
CA ALA A 67 16.91 -3.17 -6.31
C ALA A 67 16.10 -3.55 -7.59
N VAL A 68 14.81 -3.20 -7.60
CA VAL A 68 13.91 -3.44 -8.74
C VAL A 68 13.87 -2.24 -9.69
N PRO A 69 13.55 -2.44 -10.98
CA PRO A 69 13.35 -1.33 -11.93
C PRO A 69 12.21 -0.41 -11.49
N ARG A 70 12.38 0.90 -11.67
CA ARG A 70 11.38 1.92 -11.30
C ARG A 70 10.00 1.65 -11.88
N GLU A 71 9.93 1.32 -13.17
CA GLU A 71 8.67 1.06 -13.85
C GLU A 71 7.92 -0.12 -13.23
N LYS A 72 8.65 -1.20 -12.90
CA LYS A 72 8.09 -2.38 -12.24
C LYS A 72 7.61 -2.05 -10.82
N ALA A 73 8.42 -1.33 -10.04
CA ALA A 73 8.05 -0.89 -8.70
C ALA A 73 6.78 -0.02 -8.73
N TYR A 74 6.72 0.91 -9.69
CA TYR A 74 5.55 1.78 -9.89
C TYR A 74 4.29 0.99 -10.22
N GLU A 75 4.38 0.03 -11.14
CA GLU A 75 3.26 -0.85 -11.52
C GLU A 75 2.77 -1.66 -10.32
N GLU A 76 3.67 -2.34 -9.61
CA GLU A 76 3.32 -3.16 -8.44
C GLU A 76 2.71 -2.33 -7.30
N ILE A 77 3.28 -1.16 -6.99
CA ILE A 77 2.74 -0.25 -5.96
C ILE A 77 1.38 0.30 -6.41
N SER A 78 1.24 0.71 -7.68
CA SER A 78 -0.01 1.24 -8.21
C SER A 78 -1.12 0.20 -8.17
N ASP A 79 -0.84 -1.03 -8.58
CA ASP A 79 -1.81 -2.13 -8.51
C ASP A 79 -2.19 -2.46 -7.07
N PHE A 80 -1.21 -2.49 -6.16
CA PHE A 80 -1.46 -2.71 -4.74
C PHE A 80 -2.37 -1.63 -4.13
N LEU A 81 -2.05 -0.35 -4.36
CA LEU A 81 -2.85 0.78 -3.90
C LEU A 81 -4.26 0.77 -4.49
N ASN A 82 -4.41 0.45 -5.78
CA ASN A 82 -5.72 0.28 -6.41
C ASN A 82 -6.52 -0.86 -5.78
N GLN A 83 -5.90 -1.99 -5.45
CA GLN A 83 -6.57 -3.09 -4.75
C GLN A 83 -7.05 -2.67 -3.35
N LEU A 84 -6.23 -1.93 -2.60
CA LEU A 84 -6.61 -1.42 -1.28
C LEU A 84 -7.73 -0.37 -1.38
N ALA A 85 -7.67 0.51 -2.37
CA ALA A 85 -8.70 1.50 -2.63
C ALA A 85 -10.02 0.86 -3.07
N GLY A 86 -9.97 -0.15 -3.93
CA GLY A 86 -11.14 -0.95 -4.34
C GLY A 86 -11.77 -1.72 -3.18
N LYS A 87 -10.96 -2.16 -2.20
CA LYS A 87 -11.44 -2.71 -0.93
C LYS A 87 -11.88 -1.64 0.08
N GLY A 88 -11.73 -0.35 -0.25
CA GLY A 88 -12.07 0.77 0.62
C GLY A 88 -11.19 0.90 1.87
N LEU A 89 -9.99 0.32 1.87
CA LEU A 89 -9.02 0.37 2.96
C LEU A 89 -8.14 1.62 2.90
N VAL A 90 -7.86 2.11 1.69
CA VAL A 90 -7.07 3.32 1.44
C VAL A 90 -7.90 4.31 0.65
N LYS A 91 -7.65 5.59 0.86
CA LYS A 91 -8.12 6.69 0.02
C LYS A 91 -6.95 7.21 -0.80
N LEU A 92 -7.17 7.34 -2.11
CA LEU A 92 -6.27 7.97 -3.07
C LEU A 92 -6.68 9.43 -3.30
#